data_AF-A0A949ATJ5-F1
#
_entry.id   AF-A0A949ATJ5-F1
#
_cell.length_a   1.000
_cell.length_b   1.000
_cell.length_c   1.000
_cell.angle_alpha   90.00
_cell.angle_beta   90.00
_cell.angle_gamma   90.00
#
_symmetry.space_group_name_H-M   'P 1'
#
loop_
_entity.id
_entity.type
_entity.pdbx_description
1 polymer ?
#
loop_
_entity_poly.entity_id
_entity_poly.type
_entity_poly.pdbx_seq_one_letter_code
_entity_poly.pdbx_strand_id
1 'polypeptide(L)' 'MIVDRLDNYKYYPLGKAWQLAFDFLRSLPPDAEEKKYHLQGDDLFAIVISYEPQTQETSELEAHWKYLDIQALLTG' A
#
# COMPACT_ATOMS: atom_id res chain seq x y z
N MET A 1 -6.42 -6.47 -10.58
CA MET A 1 -5.40 -5.42 -10.53
C MET A 1 -6.05 -4.10 -10.91
N ILE A 2 -5.84 -3.05 -10.13
CA ILE A 2 -6.24 -1.67 -10.43
C ILE A 2 -4.97 -0.83 -10.38
N VAL A 3 -4.72 -0.01 -11.40
CA VAL A 3 -3.58 0.91 -11.46
C VAL A 3 -4.13 2.30 -11.73
N ASP A 4 -3.94 3.20 -10.79
CA ASP A 4 -4.40 4.59 -10.89
C ASP A 4 -3.61 5.49 -9.92
N ARG A 5 -3.92 6.78 -9.93
CA ARG A 5 -3.44 7.76 -8.96
C ARG A 5 -4.19 7.65 -7.65
N LEU A 6 -3.48 7.82 -6.53
CA LEU A 6 -4.05 7.78 -5.20
C LEU A 6 -5.24 8.74 -5.04
N ASP A 7 -5.19 9.93 -5.65
CA ASP A 7 -6.27 10.93 -5.61
C ASP A 7 -7.62 10.46 -6.20
N ASN A 8 -7.60 9.43 -7.02
CA ASN A 8 -8.78 8.88 -7.68
C ASN A 8 -9.51 7.83 -6.82
N TYR A 9 -8.99 7.46 -5.63
CA TYR A 9 -9.57 6.41 -4.80
C TYR A 9 -11.06 6.60 -4.48
N LYS A 10 -11.52 7.86 -4.37
CA LYS A 10 -12.92 8.24 -4.13
C LYS A 10 -13.90 7.75 -5.21
N TYR A 11 -13.42 7.41 -6.40
CA TYR A 11 -14.24 6.85 -7.47
C TYR A 11 -14.48 5.34 -7.32
N TYR A 12 -13.86 4.70 -6.34
CA TYR A 12 -13.94 3.26 -6.11
C TYR A 12 -14.67 2.97 -4.78
N PRO A 13 -15.98 2.63 -4.80
CA PRO A 13 -16.76 2.38 -3.59
C PRO A 13 -16.49 0.97 -3.02
N LEU A 14 -15.24 0.71 -2.61
CA LEU A 14 -14.74 -0.61 -2.18
C LEU A 14 -14.97 -0.91 -0.69
N GLY A 15 -15.56 0.03 0.05
CA GLY A 15 -15.93 -0.13 1.45
C GLY A 15 -14.98 0.57 2.45
N LYS A 16 -15.33 0.47 3.73
CA LYS A 16 -14.70 1.26 4.81
C LYS A 16 -13.21 0.95 5.02
N ALA A 17 -12.80 -0.31 4.87
CA ALA A 17 -11.41 -0.71 5.04
C ALA A 17 -10.50 -0.01 4.01
N TRP A 18 -10.96 0.11 2.76
CA TRP A 18 -10.25 0.83 1.71
C TRP A 18 -10.14 2.32 2.02
N GLN A 19 -11.22 2.92 2.51
CA GLN A 19 -11.19 4.33 2.91
C GLN A 19 -10.15 4.58 4.01
N LEU A 20 -10.10 3.73 5.05
CA LEU A 20 -9.09 3.82 6.09
C LEU A 20 -7.66 3.65 5.54
N ALA A 21 -7.46 2.71 4.62
CA ALA A 21 -6.16 2.50 3.97
C ALA A 21 -5.72 3.72 3.16
N PHE A 22 -6.61 4.29 2.33
CA PHE A 22 -6.30 5.45 1.50
C PHE A 22 -6.11 6.73 2.32
N ASP A 23 -6.91 6.94 3.36
CA ASP A 23 -6.74 8.07 4.27
C ASP A 23 -5.39 7.97 5.00
N PHE A 24 -4.97 6.77 5.40
CA PHE A 24 -3.64 6.53 5.95
C PHE A 24 -2.53 6.83 4.93
N LEU A 25 -2.62 6.28 3.71
CA LEU A 25 -1.62 6.51 2.66
C LEU A 25 -1.44 8.00 2.34
N ARG A 26 -2.53 8.77 2.33
CA ARG A 26 -2.49 10.22 2.10
C ARG A 26 -1.93 11.02 3.27
N SER A 27 -1.91 10.44 4.47
CA SER A 27 -1.36 11.07 5.67
C SER A 27 0.15 10.85 5.84
N LEU A 28 0.73 9.90 5.10
CA LEU A 28 2.15 9.58 5.19
C LEU A 28 3.01 10.72 4.63
N PRO A 29 4.00 11.21 5.38
CA PRO A 29 4.99 12.14 4.84
C PRO A 29 6.04 11.37 4.00
N PRO A 30 6.77 12.04 3.09
CA PRO A 30 7.81 11.41 2.26
C PRO A 30 8.92 10.67 3.03
N ASP A 31 9.17 11.06 4.28
CA ASP A 31 10.17 10.54 5.21
C ASP A 31 9.54 9.66 6.31
N ALA A 32 8.37 9.09 6.05
CA ALA A 32 7.68 8.20 6.98
C ALA A 32 8.61 7.08 7.48
N GLU A 33 8.53 6.81 8.78
CA GLU A 33 9.34 5.77 9.43
C GLU A 33 9.05 4.39 8.81
N GLU A 34 10.12 3.66 8.47
CA GLU A 34 10.05 2.28 8.00
C GLU A 34 9.62 1.35 9.13
N LYS A 35 8.35 0.97 9.12
CA LYS A 35 7.79 0.00 10.06
C LYS A 35 6.46 -0.55 9.56
N LYS A 36 5.97 -1.54 10.30
CA LYS A 36 4.60 -2.05 10.19
C LYS A 36 3.65 -1.21 11.05
N TYR A 37 2.69 -0.56 10.41
CA TYR A 37 1.62 0.19 11.04
C TYR A 37 0.36 -0.67 11.08
N HIS A 38 -0.14 -1.00 12.27
CA HIS A 38 -1.42 -1.67 12.44
C HIS A 38 -2.55 -0.64 12.44
N LEU A 39 -3.43 -0.67 11.43
CA LEU A 39 -4.54 0.28 11.29
C LEU A 39 -5.85 -0.28 11.84
N GLN A 40 -6.05 -1.60 11.67
CA GLN A 40 -7.19 -2.32 12.22
C GLN A 40 -6.77 -3.76 12.57
N GLY A 41 -6.07 -3.91 13.70
CA GLY A 41 -5.59 -5.22 14.16
C GLY A 41 -4.75 -5.94 13.10
N ASP A 42 -5.14 -7.17 12.76
CA ASP A 42 -4.49 -8.00 11.74
C ASP A 42 -5.24 -7.99 10.39
N ASP A 43 -6.38 -7.28 10.31
CA ASP A 43 -7.22 -7.21 9.11
C ASP A 43 -6.75 -6.10 8.16
N LEU A 44 -6.11 -5.05 8.70
CA LEU A 44 -5.53 -3.97 7.92
C LEU A 44 -4.25 -3.44 8.59
N PHE A 45 -3.14 -3.55 7.87
CA PHE A 45 -1.86 -2.99 8.25
C PHE A 45 -1.14 -2.48 7.00
N ALA A 46 -0.24 -1.52 7.20
CA ALA A 46 0.65 -1.00 6.17
C ALA A 46 2.11 -1.28 6.53
N ILE A 47 2.93 -1.60 5.55
CA ILE A 47 4.37 -1.79 5.71
C ILE A 47 5.04 -0.69 4.88
N VAL A 48 5.73 0.21 5.56
CA VAL A 48 6.56 1.24 4.90
C VAL A 48 7.97 0.70 4.82
N ILE A 49 8.53 0.70 3.61
CA ILE A 49 9.85 0.17 3.30
C ILE A 49 10.52 1.04 2.24
N SER A 50 11.84 1.23 2.35
CA SER A 50 12.70 1.76 1.30
C SER A 50 13.63 0.67 0.78
N TYR A 51 13.83 0.61 -0.53
CA TYR A 51 14.72 -0.35 -1.16
C TYR A 51 15.17 0.15 -2.54
N GLU A 52 16.33 -0.34 -2.98
CA GLU A 52 16.78 -0.15 -4.36
C GLU A 52 16.00 -1.06 -5.31
N PRO A 53 15.44 -0.53 -6.43
CA PRO A 53 14.68 -1.34 -7.38
C PRO A 53 15.48 -2.52 -7.91
N GLN A 54 14.87 -3.71 -7.87
CA GLN A 54 15.46 -4.94 -8.40
C GLN A 54 15.06 -5.14 -9.87
N THR A 55 15.91 -5.84 -10.64
CA THR A 55 15.60 -6.18 -12.02
C THR A 55 14.71 -7.42 -12.09
N GLN A 56 14.00 -7.59 -13.19
CA GLN A 56 13.08 -8.71 -13.37
C GLN A 56 13.76 -10.08 -13.22
N GLU A 57 15.03 -10.21 -13.60
CA GLU A 57 15.80 -11.45 -13.48
C GLU A 57 16.12 -11.83 -12.04
N THR A 58 16.11 -10.85 -11.14
CA THR A 58 16.41 -11.03 -9.71
C THR A 58 15.17 -11.06 -8.83
N SER A 59 13.98 -10.85 -9.40
CA SER A 59 12.71 -10.78 -8.68
C SER A 59 11.94 -12.10 -8.78
N GLU A 60 11.29 -12.49 -7.68
CA GLU A 60 10.35 -13.61 -7.65
C GLU A 60 8.92 -13.12 -7.88
N LEU A 61 8.09 -13.95 -8.53
CA LEU A 61 6.66 -13.65 -8.70
C LEU A 61 5.90 -14.08 -7.45
N GLU A 62 5.07 -13.17 -6.92
CA GLU A 62 4.23 -13.43 -5.75
C GLU A 62 2.73 -13.26 -6.01
N ALA A 63 1.92 -13.91 -5.18
CA ALA A 63 0.47 -13.75 -5.13
C ALA A 63 -0.05 -14.16 -3.74
N HIS A 64 -1.25 -13.69 -3.37
CA HIS A 64 -1.81 -13.89 -2.05
C HIS A 64 -3.26 -14.42 -2.07
N TRP A 65 -3.60 -15.21 -1.04
CA TRP A 65 -4.95 -15.74 -0.82
C TRP A 65 -5.71 -15.03 0.32
N LYS A 66 -4.98 -14.62 1.37
CA LYS A 66 -5.57 -14.06 2.60
C LYS A 66 -5.78 -12.55 2.52
N TYR A 67 -4.84 -11.85 1.89
CA TYR A 67 -4.83 -10.40 1.77
C TYR A 67 -4.83 -9.98 0.31
N LEU A 68 -5.31 -8.77 0.08
CA LEU A 68 -5.08 -8.04 -1.17
C LEU A 68 -4.07 -6.94 -0.88
N ASP A 69 -3.31 -6.56 -1.91
CA ASP A 69 -2.32 -5.50 -1.77
C ASP A 69 -2.83 -4.17 -2.31
N ILE A 70 -2.49 -3.11 -1.58
CA ILE A 70 -2.54 -1.74 -2.06
C ILE A 70 -1.10 -1.24 -2.05
N GLN A 71 -0.48 -1.20 -3.22
CA GLN A 71 0.88 -0.74 -3.40
C GLN A 71 0.87 0.72 -3.86
N ALA A 72 1.60 1.59 -3.17
CA ALA A 72 1.70 3.01 -3.47
C ALA A 72 3.15 3.49 -3.34
N LEU A 73 3.62 4.23 -4.34
CA LEU A 73 4.91 4.91 -4.28
C LEU A 73 4.76 6.18 -3.42
N LEU A 74 5.54 6.26 -2.34
CA LEU A 74 5.58 7.44 -1.47
C LEU A 74 6.56 8.49 -1.99
N THR A 75 7.77 8.05 -2.33
CA THR A 75 8.86 8.87 -2.87
C THR A 75 9.68 8.00 -3.84
N GLY A 76 10.07 8.54 -4.99
CA GLY A 76 10.90 7.85 -6.00
C GLY A 76 10.77 8.45 -7.39
#